data_AF-A0A2E8REH5-F1
#
_entry.id   AF-A0A2E8REH5-F1
#
_cell.length_a   1.000
_cell.length_b   1.000
_cell.length_c   1.000
_cell.angle_alpha   90.00
_cell.angle_beta   90.00
_cell.angle_gamma   90.00
#
_symmetry.space_group_name_H-M   'P 1'
#
loop_
_entity.id
_entity.type
_entity.pdbx_description
1 polymer ?
#
loop_
_entity_poly.entity_id
_entity_poly.type
_entity_poly.pdbx_seq_one_letter_code
_entity_poly.pdbx_strand_id
1 'polypeptide(L)'
;MSDQIDRSAADRFVMPSIEVGTPVSFYPHANTNMHPMLAFVSRVSRTGRNIMLRAHSGAVFEGVRHSDDPKLQWNADHRENGCWDYTDEWKRVEKERQEIKDRLDALESSDSEKTSKKVGRPRKEPVATE
;
A
#
# COMPACT_ATOMS: atom_id res chain seq x y z
N MET A 1 34.78 3.49 1.67
CA MET A 1 33.87 2.37 2.01
C MET A 1 32.94 2.24 0.83
N SER A 2 33.03 1.14 0.09
CA SER A 2 32.26 0.97 -1.16
C SER A 2 30.83 0.58 -0.80
N ASP A 3 29.89 1.52 -0.98
CA ASP A 3 28.47 1.22 -0.93
C ASP A 3 28.15 0.27 -2.09
N GLN A 4 28.09 -1.02 -1.79
CA GLN A 4 27.67 -2.04 -2.72
C GLN A 4 26.15 -1.91 -2.86
N ILE A 5 25.72 -0.94 -3.69
CA ILE A 5 24.30 -0.66 -3.86
C ILE A 5 23.63 -1.91 -4.44
N ASP A 6 22.69 -2.45 -3.69
CA ASP A 6 22.04 -3.72 -3.97
C ASP A 6 21.12 -3.60 -5.19
N ARG A 7 21.70 -3.82 -6.37
CA ARG A 7 20.95 -3.87 -7.64
C ARG A 7 19.87 -4.95 -7.63
N SER A 8 20.00 -5.99 -6.79
CA SER A 8 19.00 -7.06 -6.70
C SER A 8 17.72 -6.60 -6.02
N ALA A 9 17.80 -5.68 -5.05
CA ALA A 9 16.64 -5.08 -4.41
C ALA A 9 15.78 -4.30 -5.41
N ALA A 10 16.43 -3.60 -6.35
CA ALA A 10 15.77 -2.81 -7.38
C ALA A 10 14.96 -3.64 -8.39
N ASP A 11 15.31 -4.91 -8.59
CA ASP A 11 14.58 -5.82 -9.49
C ASP A 11 13.41 -6.52 -8.80
N ARG A 12 13.44 -6.60 -7.46
CA ARG A 12 12.36 -7.17 -6.64
C ARG A 12 11.32 -6.15 -6.19
N PHE A 13 11.65 -4.86 -6.27
CA PHE A 13 10.73 -3.80 -5.88
C PHE A 13 9.46 -3.83 -6.75
N VAL A 14 8.31 -3.92 -6.08
CA VAL A 14 6.99 -3.84 -6.71
C VAL A 14 6.40 -2.48 -6.38
N MET A 15 6.05 -1.71 -7.40
CA MET A 15 5.41 -0.42 -7.20
C MET A 15 4.04 -0.62 -6.53
N PRO A 16 3.70 0.15 -5.50
CA PRO A 16 2.38 0.08 -4.89
C PRO A 16 1.30 0.42 -5.91
N SER A 17 0.16 -0.25 -5.81
CA SER A 17 -0.99 -0.07 -6.71
C SER A 17 -1.59 1.31 -6.52
N ILE A 18 -1.61 2.13 -7.57
CA ILE A 18 -2.14 3.49 -7.54
C ILE A 18 -3.02 3.76 -8.76
N GLU A 19 -4.04 4.59 -8.58
CA GLU A 19 -5.02 4.94 -9.61
C GLU A 19 -4.82 6.37 -10.13
N VAL A 20 -5.33 6.62 -11.33
CA VAL A 20 -5.37 7.96 -11.92
C VAL A 20 -6.35 8.82 -11.12
N GLY A 21 -5.93 10.04 -10.77
CA GLY A 21 -6.68 10.97 -9.94
C GLY A 21 -6.31 10.93 -8.46
N THR A 22 -5.55 9.92 -8.01
CA THR A 22 -5.13 9.83 -6.61
C THR A 22 -4.23 11.00 -6.22
N PRO A 23 -4.50 11.70 -5.11
CA PRO A 23 -3.60 12.71 -4.58
C PRO A 23 -2.38 12.05 -3.92
N VAL A 24 -1.19 12.56 -4.23
CA VAL A 24 0.10 12.08 -3.72
C VAL A 24 0.98 13.23 -3.23
N SER A 25 1.91 12.90 -2.35
CA SER A 25 3.01 13.76 -1.94
C SER A 25 4.15 13.62 -2.93
N PHE A 26 4.52 14.69 -3.62
CA PHE A 26 5.63 14.72 -4.56
C PHE A 26 6.85 15.43 -3.97
N TYR A 27 8.01 14.78 -4.05
CA TYR A 27 9.29 15.27 -3.55
C TYR A 27 10.24 15.54 -4.74
N PRO A 28 10.52 16.81 -5.05
CA PRO A 28 11.51 17.18 -6.05
C PRO A 28 12.88 16.56 -5.75
N HIS A 29 13.63 16.20 -6.78
CA HIS A 29 14.98 15.64 -6.66
C HIS A 29 15.08 14.37 -5.79
N ALA A 30 13.95 13.69 -5.56
CA ALA A 30 13.80 12.55 -4.67
C ALA A 30 14.27 12.83 -3.23
N ASN A 31 14.19 14.09 -2.80
CA ASN A 31 14.60 14.50 -1.46
C ASN A 31 13.38 14.55 -0.52
N THR A 32 13.19 13.48 0.26
CA THR A 32 12.10 13.37 1.23
C THR A 32 12.23 14.32 2.42
N ASN A 33 13.38 14.99 2.60
CA ASN A 33 13.54 16.03 3.62
C ASN A 33 12.98 17.40 3.17
N MET A 34 12.67 17.57 1.89
CA MET A 34 12.02 18.78 1.38
C MET A 34 10.52 18.75 1.62
N HIS A 35 9.90 19.92 1.71
CA HIS A 35 8.44 19.99 1.80
C HIS A 35 7.79 19.35 0.57
N PRO A 36 6.91 18.35 0.76
CA PRO A 36 6.22 17.72 -0.34
C PRO A 36 5.28 18.72 -1.01
N MET A 37 5.17 18.59 -2.34
CA MET A 37 4.15 19.28 -3.11
C MET A 37 2.97 18.35 -3.35
N LEU A 38 1.75 18.87 -3.20
CA LEU A 38 0.55 18.13 -3.58
C LEU A 38 0.48 18.01 -5.11
N ALA A 39 0.34 16.77 -5.58
CA ALA A 39 0.14 16.45 -6.98
C ALA A 39 -0.91 15.33 -7.13
N PHE A 40 -1.43 15.19 -8.35
CA PHE A 40 -2.39 14.16 -8.71
C PHE A 40 -1.80 13.24 -9.77
N VAL A 41 -2.06 11.94 -9.64
CA VAL A 41 -1.67 10.97 -10.66
C VAL A 41 -2.44 11.24 -11.94
N SER A 42 -1.76 11.63 -13.01
CA SER A 42 -2.38 11.83 -14.31
C SER A 42 -2.34 10.55 -15.15
N ARG A 43 -1.30 9.72 -14.97
CA ARG A 43 -1.12 8.48 -15.72
C ARG A 43 -0.21 7.52 -14.97
N VAL A 44 -0.55 6.23 -15.02
CA VAL A 44 0.34 5.15 -14.61
C VAL A 44 1.01 4.57 -15.85
N SER A 45 2.33 4.37 -15.80
CA SER A 45 3.06 3.78 -16.91
C SER A 45 2.62 2.35 -17.19
N ARG A 46 2.73 1.91 -18.45
CA ARG A 46 2.39 0.53 -18.85
C ARG A 46 3.21 -0.52 -18.10
N THR A 47 4.43 -0.18 -17.71
CA THR A 47 5.30 -1.08 -16.94
C THR A 47 4.93 -1.14 -15.45
N GLY A 48 4.09 -0.21 -14.98
CA GLY A 48 3.76 -0.07 -13.56
C GLY A 48 4.98 0.26 -12.69
N ARG A 49 6.05 0.86 -13.25
CA ARG A 49 7.29 1.19 -12.51
C ARG A 49 7.52 2.67 -12.27
N ASN A 50 6.69 3.51 -12.86
CA ASN A 50 6.69 4.95 -12.69
C ASN A 50 5.32 5.52 -13.05
N ILE A 51 5.11 6.77 -12.66
CA ILE A 51 3.87 7.49 -12.90
C ILE A 51 4.16 8.87 -13.47
N MET A 52 3.11 9.49 -13.99
CA MET A 52 3.08 10.89 -14.38
C MET A 52 2.21 11.63 -13.38
N LEU A 53 2.70 12.77 -12.92
CA LEU A 53 2.03 13.62 -11.95
C LEU A 53 1.67 14.96 -12.55
N ARG A 54 0.53 15.50 -12.14
CA ARG A 54 0.14 16.89 -12.38
C ARG A 54 0.06 17.60 -11.04
N ALA A 55 0.93 18.59 -10.84
CA ALA A 55 0.85 19.46 -9.67
C ALA A 55 -0.30 20.46 -9.80
N HIS A 56 -0.73 21.00 -8.66
CA HIS A 56 -1.76 22.06 -8.62
C HIS A 56 -1.37 23.31 -9.41
N SER A 57 -0.06 23.57 -9.58
CA SER A 57 0.47 24.66 -10.41
C SER A 57 0.28 24.46 -11.92
N GLY A 58 -0.17 23.27 -12.35
CA GLY A 58 -0.27 22.88 -13.75
C GLY A 58 1.00 22.23 -14.31
N ALA A 59 2.11 22.23 -13.54
CA ALA A 59 3.32 21.53 -13.92
C ALA A 59 3.08 20.01 -14.03
N VAL A 60 3.69 19.40 -15.04
CA VAL A 60 3.62 17.95 -15.28
C VAL A 60 5.00 17.35 -15.06
N PHE A 61 5.05 16.30 -14.23
CA PHE A 61 6.27 15.56 -13.93
C PHE A 61 6.12 14.15 -14.48
N GLU A 62 7.08 13.71 -15.30
CA GLU A 62 7.04 12.41 -15.96
C GLU A 62 8.08 11.46 -15.37
N GLY A 63 7.79 10.15 -15.40
CA GLY A 63 8.75 9.14 -14.97
C GLY A 63 9.05 9.16 -13.47
N VAL A 64 8.14 9.70 -12.66
CA VAL A 64 8.28 9.79 -11.20
C VAL A 64 8.17 8.40 -10.58
N ARG A 65 9.11 8.05 -9.69
CA ARG A 65 9.14 6.76 -8.99
C ARG A 65 8.65 6.88 -7.55
N HIS A 66 8.26 5.77 -6.96
CA HIS A 66 7.91 5.74 -5.54
C HIS A 66 9.13 6.04 -4.68
N SER A 67 8.97 6.69 -3.51
CA SER A 67 10.06 7.03 -2.59
C SER A 67 10.89 5.81 -2.17
N ASP A 68 10.25 4.66 -2.05
CA ASP A 68 10.89 3.41 -1.63
C ASP A 68 11.57 2.66 -2.78
N ASP A 69 11.54 3.19 -4.02
CA ASP A 69 12.20 2.54 -5.16
C ASP A 69 13.73 2.60 -4.98
N PRO A 70 14.43 1.45 -4.84
CA PRO A 70 15.88 1.42 -4.63
C PRO A 70 16.67 2.04 -5.79
N LYS A 71 16.07 2.19 -6.98
CA LYS A 71 16.70 2.85 -8.12
C LYS A 71 16.96 4.33 -7.91
N LEU A 72 16.25 4.97 -6.97
CA LEU A 72 16.53 6.34 -6.57
C LEU A 72 17.88 6.49 -5.85
N GLN A 73 18.39 5.43 -5.21
CA GLN A 73 19.65 5.48 -4.47
C GLN A 73 20.86 5.54 -5.41
N TRP A 74 20.85 4.81 -6.53
CA TRP A 74 22.01 4.72 -7.42
C TRP A 74 21.88 5.44 -8.75
N ASN A 75 20.67 5.76 -9.23
CA ASN A 75 20.50 6.44 -10.52
C ASN A 75 20.15 7.93 -10.32
N ALA A 76 21.08 8.81 -10.72
CA ALA A 76 20.90 10.26 -10.64
C ALA A 76 19.73 10.75 -11.50
N ASP A 77 19.59 10.25 -12.73
CA ASP A 77 18.52 10.64 -13.65
C ASP A 77 17.14 10.35 -13.07
N HIS A 78 17.02 9.29 -12.27
CA HIS A 78 15.77 8.97 -11.59
C HIS A 78 15.47 9.90 -10.42
N ARG A 79 16.51 10.43 -9.76
CA ARG A 79 16.32 11.45 -8.73
C ARG A 79 15.88 12.77 -9.31
N GLU A 80 16.41 13.17 -10.47
CA GLU A 80 16.04 14.44 -11.12
C GLU A 80 14.54 14.57 -11.37
N ASN A 81 13.87 13.46 -11.74
CA ASN A 81 12.43 13.41 -11.96
C ASN A 81 11.60 13.49 -10.66
N GLY A 82 12.24 13.40 -9.49
CA GLY A 82 11.59 13.37 -8.20
C GLY A 82 11.04 11.99 -7.81
N CYS A 83 10.47 11.93 -6.62
CA CYS A 83 9.76 10.75 -6.13
C CYS A 83 8.38 11.11 -5.57
N TRP A 84 7.53 10.10 -5.41
CA TRP A 84 6.21 10.24 -4.86
C TRP A 84 5.97 9.26 -3.70
N ASP A 85 5.07 9.63 -2.82
CA ASP A 85 4.56 8.80 -1.73
C ASP A 85 3.06 9.10 -1.55
N TYR A 86 2.35 8.21 -0.87
CA TYR A 86 1.00 8.49 -0.43
C TYR A 86 0.98 9.67 0.54
N THR A 87 -0.10 10.43 0.48
CA THR A 87 -0.37 11.48 1.48
C THR A 87 -0.58 10.83 2.85
N ASP A 88 -0.27 11.57 3.92
CA ASP A 88 -0.48 11.09 5.29
C ASP A 88 -1.95 10.73 5.56
N GLU A 89 -2.86 11.49 4.95
CA GLU A 89 -4.30 11.22 4.99
C GLU A 89 -4.64 9.87 4.37
N TRP A 90 -4.10 9.56 3.19
CA TRP A 90 -4.30 8.26 2.54
C TRP A 90 -3.79 7.12 3.41
N LYS A 91 -2.59 7.27 4.00
CA LYS A 91 -2.00 6.26 4.88
C LYS A 91 -2.85 6.03 6.13
N ARG A 92 -3.41 7.10 6.71
CA ARG A 92 -4.34 7.01 7.85
C ARG A 92 -5.59 6.22 7.48
N VAL A 93 -6.25 6.58 6.38
CA VAL A 93 -7.48 5.92 5.92
C VAL A 93 -7.23 4.44 5.59
N GLU A 94 -6.11 4.12 4.93
CA GLU A 94 -5.79 2.73 4.59
C GLU A 94 -5.50 1.90 5.85
N LYS A 95 -4.85 2.49 6.85
CA LYS A 95 -4.65 1.84 8.15
C LYS A 95 -5.98 1.53 8.84
N GLU A 96 -6.89 2.51 8.90
CA GLU A 96 -8.23 2.31 9.48
C GLU A 96 -9.02 1.23 8.73
N ARG A 97 -8.92 1.21 7.40
CA ARG A 97 -9.55 0.19 6.56
C ARG A 97 -9.02 -1.20 6.87
N GLN A 98 -7.71 -1.35 7.05
CA GLN A 98 -7.09 -2.62 7.42
C GLN A 98 -7.54 -3.08 8.81
N GLU A 99 -7.58 -2.17 9.79
CA GLU A 99 -8.07 -2.48 11.14
C GLU A 99 -9.53 -2.94 11.14
N ILE A 100 -10.40 -2.33 10.32
CA ILE A 100 -11.79 -2.76 10.15
C ILE A 100 -11.85 -4.16 9.54
N LYS A 101 -11.03 -4.42 8.50
CA LYS A 101 -10.98 -5.72 7.84
C LYS A 101 -10.55 -6.83 8.81
N ASP A 102 -9.47 -6.60 9.56
CA ASP A 102 -8.96 -7.56 10.54
C ASP A 102 -10.02 -7.88 11.63
N ARG A 103 -10.80 -6.86 12.03
CA ARG A 103 -11.91 -7.04 12.97
C ARG A 103 -13.07 -7.85 12.37
N LEU A 104 -13.39 -7.65 11.10
CA LEU A 104 -14.42 -8.45 10.40
C LEU A 104 -13.98 -9.91 10.29
N ASP A 105 -12.74 -10.16 9.87
CA ASP A 105 -12.18 -11.52 9.72
C ASP A 105 -12.18 -12.27 11.07
N ALA A 106 -11.86 -11.56 12.17
CA ALA A 106 -11.91 -12.13 13.52
C ALA A 106 -13.34 -12.47 13.97
N LEU A 107 -14.32 -11.62 13.63
CA LEU A 107 -15.73 -11.86 13.94
C LEU A 107 -16.28 -13.07 13.16
N GLU A 108 -16.01 -13.13 11.86
CA GLU A 108 -16.45 -14.24 10.98
C GLU A 108 -15.86 -15.57 11.44
N SER A 109 -14.59 -15.57 11.86
CA SER A 109 -13.95 -16.75 12.43
C SER A 109 -14.62 -17.20 13.73
N SER A 110 -15.02 -16.28 14.60
CA SER A 110 -15.62 -16.58 15.91
C SER A 110 -17.05 -17.14 15.85
N ASP A 111 -17.82 -16.79 14.81
CA ASP A 111 -19.20 -17.27 14.64
C ASP A 111 -19.27 -18.68 14.04
N SER A 112 -18.26 -19.07 13.24
CA SER A 112 -18.11 -20.45 12.74
C SER A 112 -17.81 -21.47 13.85
N GLU A 113 -17.10 -21.09 14.91
CA GLU A 113 -16.83 -21.97 16.06
C GLU A 113 -18.05 -22.14 16.97
N LYS A 114 -18.86 -21.09 17.15
CA LYS A 114 -20.04 -21.12 18.03
C LYS A 114 -21.20 -21.94 17.46
N THR A 115 -21.33 -22.01 16.13
CA THR A 115 -22.33 -22.85 15.46
C THR A 115 -21.99 -24.34 15.56
N SER A 116 -20.70 -24.69 15.52
CA SER A 116 -20.25 -26.09 15.59
C SER A 116 -20.44 -26.74 16.98
N LYS A 117 -20.45 -25.97 18.07
CA LYS A 117 -20.63 -26.50 19.44
C LYS A 117 -22.08 -26.77 19.85
N LYS A 118 -23.08 -26.31 19.08
CA LYS A 118 -24.51 -26.40 19.48
C LYS A 118 -25.25 -27.65 18.97
N VAL A 119 -24.65 -28.44 18.09
CA VAL A 119 -25.29 -29.61 17.44
C VAL A 119 -25.02 -30.94 18.20
N GLY A 120 -24.13 -30.97 19.18
CA GLY A 120 -23.73 -32.20 19.88
C GLY A 120 -24.24 -32.33 21.31
N ARG A 121 -25.56 -32.30 21.57
CA ARG A 121 -26.10 -32.77 22.86
C ARG A 121 -27.02 -33.99 22.62
N PRO A 122 -26.51 -35.23 22.76
CA PRO A 122 -27.36 -36.41 22.63
C PRO A 122 -28.43 -36.39 23.74
N ARG A 123 -29.69 -36.45 23.32
CA ARG A 123 -30.86 -36.55 24.19
C ARG A 123 -30.82 -37.94 24.84
N LYS A 124 -30.51 -38.01 26.15
CA LYS A 124 -30.63 -39.26 26.91
C LYS A 124 -32.11 -39.64 26.96
N GLU A 125 -32.45 -40.76 26.36
CA GLU A 125 -33.77 -41.38 26.52
C GLU A 125 -33.90 -41.95 27.95
N PRO A 126 -35.07 -41.78 28.60
CA PRO A 126 -35.30 -42.35 29.92
C PRO A 126 -35.52 -43.86 29.81
N VAL A 127 -34.68 -44.62 30.51
CA VAL A 127 -34.82 -46.08 30.69
C VAL A 127 -36.04 -46.37 31.55
N ALA A 128 -37.03 -47.07 30.97
CA ALA A 128 -38.13 -47.65 31.71
C ALA A 128 -37.63 -48.88 32.47
N THR A 129 -37.88 -48.93 33.78
CA THR A 129 -37.62 -50.10 34.63
C THR A 129 -38.96 -50.78 34.89
N GLU A 130 -39.09 -52.04 34.50
CA GLU A 130 -40.14 -52.97 34.97
C GLU A 130 -39.65 -53.73 36.20
#